data_AF-K2EB96-F1
#
_entry.id   AF-K2EB96-F1
#
_cell.length_a   1.000
_cell.length_b   1.000
_cell.length_c   1.000
_cell.angle_alpha   90.00
_cell.angle_beta   90.00
_cell.angle_gamma   90.00
#
_symmetry.space_group_name_H-M   'P 1'
#
loop_
_entity.id
_entity.type
_entity.pdbx_description
1 polymer ?
#
loop_
_entity_poly.entity_id
_entity_poly.type
_entity_poly.pdbx_seq_one_letter_code
_entity_poly.pdbx_strand_id
1 'polypeptide(L)' 'MIRLNLGDSVVIFTAEKNINDQIDKLEKIIKQFKVEGNSFSLLDLRFDKPILRFK' A
#
# COMPACT_ATOMS: atom_id res chain seq x y z
N MET A 1 4.76 -12.67 -5.56
CA MET A 1 3.78 -11.82 -4.83
C MET A 1 4.07 -11.91 -3.34
N ILE A 2 4.19 -10.78 -2.65
CA ILE A 2 4.38 -10.72 -1.20
C ILE A 2 3.15 -10.02 -0.62
N ARG A 3 2.46 -10.67 0.32
CA ARG A 3 1.26 -10.13 0.98
C ARG A 3 1.56 -9.93 2.47
N LEU A 4 1.38 -8.71 2.95
CA LEU A 4 1.47 -8.36 4.37
C LEU A 4 0.07 -8.13 4.92
N ASN A 5 -0.24 -8.78 6.04
CA ASN A 5 -1.49 -8.59 6.78
C ASN A 5 -1.22 -7.71 8.00
N LEU A 6 -1.93 -6.60 8.09
CA LEU A 6 -1.84 -5.60 9.16
C LEU A 6 -3.20 -5.52 9.86
N GLY A 7 -3.54 -6.56 10.63
CA GLY A 7 -4.89 -6.72 11.20
C GLY A 7 -5.94 -6.81 10.08
N ASP A 8 -6.83 -5.83 10.02
CA ASP A 8 -7.91 -5.73 9.02
C ASP A 8 -7.45 -5.20 7.66
N SER A 9 -6.21 -4.73 7.55
CA SER A 9 -5.68 -4.11 6.34
C SER A 9 -4.68 -5.04 5.66
N VAL A 10 -4.64 -5.00 4.34
CA VAL A 10 -3.73 -5.81 3.53
C VAL A 10 -2.86 -4.91 2.66
N VAL A 11 -1.56 -5.19 2.61
CA VAL A 11 -0.64 -4.55 1.67
C VAL A 11 -0.02 -5.60 0.77
N ILE A 12 -0.01 -5.38 -0.54
CA ILE A 12 0.53 -6.32 -1.54
C ILE A 12 1.70 -5.68 -2.29
N PHE A 13 2.81 -6.42 -2.38
CA PHE A 13 4.03 -6.08 -3.10
C PHE A 13 4.36 -7.14 -4.16
N THR A 14 5.26 -6.79 -5.06
CA THR A 14 5.91 -7.74 -5.96
C THR A 14 7.43 -7.58 -5.97
N ALA A 15 8.14 -8.69 -6.10
CA ALA A 15 9.59 -8.68 -6.32
C ALA A 15 9.95 -8.45 -7.80
N GLU A 16 8.98 -8.47 -8.70
CA GLU A 16 9.16 -8.24 -10.14
C GLU A 16 9.36 -6.75 -10.49
N LYS A 17 9.13 -5.85 -9.53
CA LYS A 17 9.32 -4.41 -9.66
C LYS A 17 10.32 -3.91 -8.63
N ASN A 18 10.85 -2.72 -8.89
CA ASN A 18 11.74 -2.04 -7.94
C ASN A 18 11.04 -1.92 -6.58
N ILE A 19 11.70 -2.44 -5.54
CA ILE A 19 11.16 -2.46 -4.19
C ILE A 19 11.19 -1.07 -3.54
N ASN A 20 12.20 -0.25 -3.85
CA ASN A 20 12.33 1.10 -3.32
C ASN A 20 11.18 1.98 -3.81
N ASP A 21 10.82 1.88 -5.10
CA ASP A 21 9.67 2.62 -5.64
C ASP A 21 8.35 2.22 -4.95
N GLN A 22 8.20 0.93 -4.61
CA GLN A 22 7.02 0.45 -3.87
C GLN A 22 7.01 0.94 -2.42
N ILE A 23 8.17 0.99 -1.76
CA ILE A 23 8.32 1.52 -0.40
C ILE A 23 8.04 3.03 -0.37
N ASP A 24 8.59 3.81 -1.31
CA ASP A 24 8.36 5.25 -1.38
C ASP A 24 6.87 5.58 -1.59
N LYS A 25 6.18 4.79 -2.43
CA LYS A 25 4.73 4.90 -2.63
C LYS A 25 3.96 4.55 -1.36
N LEU A 26 4.34 3.46 -0.68
CA LEU A 26 3.73 3.08 0.59
C LEU A 26 3.85 4.21 1.61
N GLU A 27 5.05 4.74 1.83
CA GLU A 27 5.27 5.81 2.81
C GLU A 27 4.42 7.05 2.53
N LYS A 28 4.35 7.48 1.27
CA LYS A 28 3.53 8.62 0.86
C LYS A 28 2.05 8.39 1.16
N ILE A 29 1.53 7.21 0.81
CA ILE A 29 0.13 6.85 1.04
C ILE A 29 -0.17 6.77 2.53
N ILE A 30 0.68 6.11 3.33
CA ILE A 30 0.48 5.99 4.78
C ILE A 30 0.52 7.36 5.46
N LYS A 31 1.45 8.25 5.07
CA LYS A 31 1.51 9.63 5.58
C LYS A 31 0.22 10.39 5.26
N GLN A 32 -0.28 10.31 4.03
CA GLN A 32 -1.52 10.97 3.62
C GLN A 32 -2.72 10.45 4.43
N PHE A 33 -2.87 9.13 4.55
CA PHE A 33 -3.97 8.53 5.29
C PHE A 33 -3.97 8.93 6.76
N LYS A 34 -2.78 9.02 7.38
CA LYS A 34 -2.63 9.51 8.75
C LYS A 34 -3.07 10.96 8.92
N VAL A 35 -2.78 11.83 7.94
CA VAL A 35 -3.19 13.25 7.97
C VAL A 35 -4.70 13.39 7.77
N GLU A 36 -5.28 12.61 6.87
CA GLU A 36 -6.71 12.67 6.54
C GLU A 36 -7.60 11.93 7.55
N GLY A 37 -7.03 11.14 8.46
CA GLY A 37 -7.79 10.27 9.37
C GLY A 37 -8.47 9.09 8.65
N ASN A 38 -8.02 8.76 7.45
CA ASN A 38 -8.58 7.72 6.61
C ASN A 38 -7.94 6.34 6.89
N SER A 39 -8.66 5.26 6.55
CA SER A 39 -8.15 3.90 6.61
C SER A 39 -8.45 3.12 5.33
N PHE A 40 -7.65 2.08 5.05
CA PHE A 40 -7.84 1.21 3.89
C PHE A 40 -7.97 -0.26 4.31
N SER A 41 -8.73 -1.03 3.55
CA SER A 41 -8.81 -2.49 3.64
C SER A 41 -7.74 -3.16 2.76
N LEU A 42 -7.39 -2.55 1.62
CA LEU A 42 -6.36 -3.05 0.71
C LEU A 42 -5.53 -1.92 0.10
N LEU A 43 -4.22 -2.11 0.05
CA LEU A 43 -3.26 -1.34 -0.74
C LEU A 43 -2.41 -2.28 -1.61
N ASP A 44 -2.56 -2.22 -2.93
CA ASP A 44 -1.80 -3.02 -3.89
C ASP A 44 -0.78 -2.16 -4.64
N LEU A 45 0.50 -2.38 -4.36
CA LEU A 45 1.63 -1.59 -4.88
C LEU A 45 2.26 -2.21 -6.13
N ARG A 46 1.71 -3.31 -6.64
CA ARG A 46 2.25 -3.99 -7.84
C ARG A 46 2.04 -3.19 -9.12
N PHE A 47 1.14 -2.21 -9.09
CA PHE A 47 0.76 -1.39 -10.24
C PHE A 47 1.53 -0.06 -10.24
N ASP A 48 1.67 0.56 -11.41
CA ASP A 48 2.36 1.85 -11.51
C ASP A 48 1.60 2.93 -10.74
N LYS A 49 0.26 2.89 -10.81
CA LYS A 49 -0.65 3.59 -9.91
C LYS A 49 -1.20 2.58 -8.89
N PRO A 50 -0.90 2.72 -7.59
CA PRO A 50 -1.39 1.80 -6.58
C PRO A 50 -2.92 1.69 -6.54
N ILE A 51 -3.44 0.50 -6.27
CA ILE A 51 -4.87 0.27 -6.11
C ILE A 51 -5.20 0.31 -4.62
N LEU A 52 -6.17 1.14 -4.26
CA LEU A 52 -6.67 1.29 -2.90
C LEU A 52 -8.10 0.79 -2.80
N ARG A 53 -8.42 0.07 -1.72
CA ARG A 53 -9.80 -0.13 -1.27
C ARG A 53 -9.93 0.46 0.13
N PHE A 54 -10.93 1.32 0.29
CA PHE A 54 -11.25 1.92 1.58
C PHE A 54 -11.98 0.92 2.48
N LYS A 55 -12.06 1.22 3.77
CA LYS A 55 -12.97 0.54 4.70
C LYS A 55 -14.37 1.16 4.62
#